data_AF-A0A2P7AUN1-F1
#
_entry.id   AF-A0A2P7AUN1-F1
#
_cell.length_a   1.000
_cell.length_b   1.000
_cell.length_c   1.000
_cell.angle_alpha   90.00
_cell.angle_beta   90.00
_cell.angle_gamma   90.00
#
_symmetry.space_group_name_H-M   'P 1'
#
loop_
_entity.id
_entity.type
_entity.pdbx_description
1 polymer ?
#
loop_
_entity_poly.entity_id
_entity_poly.type
_entity_poly.pdbx_seq_one_letter_code
_entity_poly.pdbx_strand_id
1 'polypeptide(L)' 'MTSRIPNQEMAEELNKLVIGKATWLQDFSEGRRKRPDHEIEARWRELTVLQQAVSDYSAAAARERGAA' A
#
# COMPACT_ATOMS: atom_id res chain seq x y z
N MET A 1 18.07 17.77 6.63
CA MET A 1 16.67 17.95 7.08
C MET A 1 15.81 17.20 6.11
N THR A 2 15.14 16.12 6.53
CA THR A 2 14.24 15.38 5.64
C THR A 2 12.91 16.12 5.60
N SER A 3 12.62 16.80 4.49
CA SER A 3 11.34 17.47 4.29
C SER A 3 10.20 16.44 4.33
N ARG A 4 9.07 16.81 4.93
CA ARG A 4 7.88 15.96 4.97
C ARG A 4 7.34 15.76 3.54
N ILE A 5 7.07 14.51 3.18
CA ILE A 5 6.42 14.16 1.91
C ILE A 5 4.96 14.68 1.94
N PRO A 6 4.50 15.41 0.91
CA PRO A 6 3.09 15.82 0.78
C PRO A 6 2.13 14.63 0.84
N ASN A 7 0.94 14.81 1.42
CA ASN A 7 -0.01 13.69 1.59
C ASN A 7 -0.41 13.06 0.25
N GLN A 8 -0.58 13.88 -0.80
CA GLN A 8 -0.89 13.39 -2.14
C GLN A 8 0.23 12.49 -2.69
N GLU A 9 1.49 12.94 -2.59
CA GLU A 9 2.66 12.17 -3.03
C GLU A 9 2.82 10.88 -2.20
N MET A 10 2.61 10.95 -0.89
CA MET A 10 2.64 9.77 -0.02
C MET A 10 1.58 8.74 -0.43
N ALA A 11 0.35 9.16 -0.73
CA ALA A 11 -0.70 8.25 -1.19
C ALA A 11 -0.32 7.57 -2.52
N GLU A 12 0.29 8.31 -3.44
CA GLU A 12 0.75 7.79 -4.74
C GLU A 12 1.88 6.77 -4.57
N GLU A 13 2.88 7.05 -3.74
CA GLU A 13 3.99 6.11 -3.49
C GLU A 13 3.51 4.85 -2.76
N LEU A 14 2.64 4.99 -1.76
CA LEU A 14 2.06 3.83 -1.08
C LEU A 14 1.21 2.98 -2.04
N ASN A 15 0.48 3.60 -2.97
CA ASN A 15 -0.32 2.86 -3.94
C ASN A 15 0.54 2.03 -4.90
N LYS A 16 1.75 2.49 -5.26
CA LYS A 16 2.71 1.67 -6.02
C LYS A 16 3.10 0.41 -5.24
N LEU A 17 3.29 0.52 -3.91
CA LEU A 17 3.59 -0.62 -3.05
C LEU A 17 2.40 -1.59 -2.93
N VAL A 18 1.17 -1.07 -2.86
CA VAL A 18 -0.06 -1.88 -2.90
C VAL A 18 -0.08 -2.73 -4.17
N ILE A 19 0.16 -2.12 -5.33
CA ILE A 19 0.19 -2.83 -6.62
C ILE A 19 1.25 -3.93 -6.60
N GLY A 20 2.49 -3.60 -6.21
CA GLY A 20 3.57 -4.59 -6.16
C GLY A 20 3.28 -5.77 -5.22
N LYS A 21 2.67 -5.51 -4.05
CA LYS A 21 2.27 -6.57 -3.11
C LYS A 21 1.12 -7.41 -3.65
N ALA A 22 0.13 -6.79 -4.29
CA ALA A 22 -0.97 -7.51 -4.91
C ALA A 22 -0.49 -8.43 -6.04
N THR A 23 0.42 -7.95 -6.90
CA THR A 23 1.05 -8.78 -7.94
C THR A 23 1.83 -9.94 -7.34
N TRP A 24 2.63 -9.69 -6.29
CA TRP A 24 3.34 -10.77 -5.60
C TRP A 24 2.36 -11.83 -5.05
N LEU A 25 1.28 -11.40 -4.39
CA LEU A 25 0.28 -12.33 -3.87
C LEU A 25 -0.40 -13.12 -4.98
N GLN A 26 -0.72 -12.49 -6.11
CA GLN A 26 -1.29 -13.16 -7.28
C GLN A 26 -0.36 -14.26 -7.84
N ASP A 27 0.95 -14.02 -7.87
CA ASP A 27 1.92 -14.95 -8.42
C ASP A 27 2.27 -16.12 -7.49
N PHE A 28 2.14 -15.90 -6.18
CA PHE A 28 2.78 -16.72 -5.15
C PHE A 28 1.86 -17.21 -4.03
N SER A 29 0.58 -16.83 -4.00
CA SER A 29 -0.37 -17.34 -2.99
C SER A 29 -0.81 -18.79 -3.23
N GLU A 30 -0.71 -19.25 -4.47
CA GLU A 30 -1.22 -20.56 -4.89
C GLU A 30 -0.43 -21.18 -6.06
N GLY A 31 -0.80 -22.39 -6.44
CA GLY A 31 -0.21 -23.11 -7.56
C GLY A 31 1.23 -23.59 -7.32
N ARG A 32 1.94 -23.87 -8.42
CA ARG A 32 3.29 -24.48 -8.37
C ARG A 32 4.38 -23.56 -7.81
N ARG A 33 4.14 -22.24 -7.81
CA ARG A 33 5.06 -21.24 -7.28
C ARG A 33 4.68 -20.80 -5.87
N LYS A 34 3.67 -21.44 -5.25
CA LYS A 34 3.18 -21.08 -3.92
C LYS A 34 4.32 -20.98 -2.93
N ARG A 35 4.39 -19.85 -2.23
CA ARG A 35 5.35 -19.58 -1.15
C ARG A 35 4.82 -20.15 0.17
N PRO A 36 5.64 -20.28 1.22
CA PRO A 36 5.18 -20.73 2.53
C PRO A 36 4.02 -19.88 3.05
N ASP A 37 3.04 -20.50 3.73
CA ASP A 37 1.81 -19.84 4.17
C ASP A 37 2.09 -18.63 5.08
N HIS A 38 3.07 -18.72 5.98
CA HIS A 38 3.44 -17.60 6.85
C HIS A 38 3.99 -16.39 6.07
N GLU A 39 4.65 -16.60 4.92
CA GLU A 39 5.06 -15.49 4.05
C GLU A 39 3.84 -14.87 3.36
N ILE A 40 2.89 -15.69 2.91
CA ILE A 40 1.66 -15.22 2.27
C ILE A 40 0.81 -14.42 3.27
N GLU A 41 0.63 -14.93 4.49
CA GLU A 41 -0.09 -14.24 5.56
C GLU A 41 0.55 -12.90 5.91
N ALA A 42 1.88 -12.84 6.03
CA ALA A 42 2.58 -11.58 6.28
C ALA A 42 2.31 -10.56 5.16
N ARG A 43 2.28 -11.00 3.89
CA ARG A 43 2.08 -10.13 2.74
C ARG A 43 0.63 -9.65 2.63
N TRP A 44 -0.34 -10.48 3.00
CA TRP A 44 -1.73 -10.04 3.15
C TRP A 44 -1.87 -8.95 4.22
N ARG A 45 -1.26 -9.15 5.39
CA ARG A 45 -1.28 -8.14 6.47
C ARG A 45 -0.62 -6.82 6.03
N GLU A 46 0.55 -6.90 5.40
CA GLU A 46 1.25 -5.75 4.84
C GLU A 46 0.39 -5.03 3.79
N LEU A 47 -0.25 -5.77 2.88
CA LEU A 47 -1.14 -5.20 1.86
C LEU A 47 -2.32 -4.45 2.50
N THR A 48 -2.96 -5.03 3.52
CA THR A 48 -4.05 -4.36 4.25
C THR A 48 -3.59 -3.06 4.90
N VAL A 49 -2.42 -3.04 5.55
CA VAL A 49 -1.85 -1.83 6.15
C VAL A 49 -1.59 -0.76 5.08
N LEU A 50 -1.01 -1.14 3.95
CA LEU A 50 -0.73 -0.21 2.86
C LEU A 50 -2.01 0.38 2.26
N GLN A 51 -3.05 -0.44 2.07
CA GLN A 51 -4.34 0.02 1.57
C GLN A 51 -5.00 1.02 2.53
N GLN A 52 -4.97 0.75 3.84
CA GLN A 52 -5.46 1.68 4.85
C GLN A 52 -4.70 3.01 4.78
N ALA A 53 -3.37 2.96 4.71
CA ALA A 53 -2.54 4.16 4.64
C ALA A 53 -2.80 4.98 3.36
N VAL A 54 -2.97 4.33 2.20
CA VAL A 54 -3.36 5.01 0.96
C VAL A 54 -4.68 5.75 1.15
N SER A 55 -5.68 5.09 1.76
CA SER A 55 -6.98 5.72 2.04
C SER A 55 -6.84 6.95 2.94
N ASP A 56 -6.09 6.82 4.04
CA ASP A 56 -5.92 7.88 5.03
C ASP A 56 -5.21 9.11 4.45
N TYR A 57 -4.11 8.89 3.70
CA TYR A 57 -3.37 9.98 3.04
C TYR A 57 -4.16 10.61 1.89
N SER A 58 -4.93 9.82 1.14
CA SER A 58 -5.81 10.36 0.09
C SER A 58 -6.90 11.26 0.69
N ALA A 59 -7.50 10.84 1.81
CA ALA A 59 -8.48 11.64 2.55
C ALA A 59 -7.86 12.91 3.16
N ALA A 60 -6.62 12.83 3.67
CA ALA A 60 -5.88 14.01 4.13
C ALA A 60 -5.62 15.00 2.98
N ALA A 61 -5.13 14.52 1.83
CA ALA A 61 -4.89 15.35 0.65
C ALA A 61 -6.18 16.01 0.12
N ALA A 62 -7.32 15.30 0.17
CA ALA A 62 -8.61 15.86 -0.20
C ALA A 62 -9.04 16.99 0.75
N ARG A 63 -8.83 16.85 2.06
CA ARG A 63 -9.10 17.90 3.05
C ARG A 63 -8.22 19.13 2.82
N GLU A 64 -6.94 18.95 2.49
CA GLU A 64 -6.03 20.05 2.19
C GLU A 64 -6.48 20.84 0.96
N ARG A 65 -6.99 20.17 -0.08
CA ARG A 65 -7.53 20.83 -1.28
C ARG A 65 -8.84 21.56 -1.05
N GLY A 66 -9.71 21.05 -0.17
CA GLY A 66 -11.00 21.68 0.15
C GLY A 66 -10.91 22.80 1.19
N ALA A 67 -9.78 22.90 1.91
CA ALA A 67 -9.49 23.97 2.86
C ALA A 67 -8.70 25.15 2.25
N ALA A 68 -8.32 25.03 0.97
CA ALA A 68 -7.65 26.06 0.17
C ALA A 68 -8.67 26.85 -0.67
#